data_AF-A0A376ZE63-F1
#
_entry.id   AF-A0A376ZE63-F1
#
_cell.length_a   1.000
_cell.length_b   1.000
_cell.length_c   1.000
_cell.angle_alpha   90.00
_cell.angle_beta   90.00
_cell.angle_gamma   90.00
#
_symmetry.space_group_name_H-M   'P 1'
#
loop_
_entity.id
_entity.type
_entity.pdbx_description
1 polymer ?
#
loop_
_entity_poly.entity_id
_entity_poly.type
_entity_poly.pdbx_seq_one_letter_code
_entity_poly.pdbx_strand_id
1 'polypeptide(L)'
;MAHAGEKIHDVHARVPTDITTEALQRIGELYAIEAEVRGCTAEQRLAARKARAAPLMQSLYDWIQTQMKTLSRHSDTAKAFAIPAETVGWP
;
A
#
# COMPACT_ATOMS: atom_id res chain seq x y z
N MET A 1 0.81 -2.25 7.67
CA MET A 1 1.30 -1.35 6.60
C MET A 1 2.82 -1.24 6.48
N ALA A 2 3.60 -1.05 7.57
CA ALA A 2 5.06 -0.89 7.48
C ALA A 2 5.79 -2.01 6.70
N HIS A 3 5.40 -3.27 6.91
CA HIS A 3 6.09 -4.41 6.29
C HIS A 3 5.83 -4.57 4.77
N ALA A 4 4.70 -4.10 4.24
CA ALA A 4 4.44 -4.12 2.80
C ALA A 4 5.17 -3.00 2.05
N GLY A 5 5.16 -1.79 2.62
CA GLY A 5 5.90 -0.66 2.05
C GLY A 5 7.41 -0.94 1.98
N GLU A 6 7.96 -1.58 3.01
CA GLU A 6 9.38 -1.96 3.07
C GLU A 6 9.80 -2.88 1.92
N LYS A 7 9.05 -3.97 1.66
CA LYS A 7 9.39 -4.89 0.56
C LYS A 7 9.27 -4.25 -0.82
N ILE A 8 8.26 -3.41 -1.03
CA ILE A 8 8.08 -2.69 -2.30
C ILE A 8 9.21 -1.67 -2.49
N HIS A 9 9.59 -0.98 -1.41
CA HIS A 9 10.72 -0.06 -1.40
C HIS A 9 12.04 -0.78 -1.73
N ASP A 10 12.29 -1.96 -1.16
CA ASP A 10 13.50 -2.74 -1.44
C ASP A 10 13.58 -3.17 -2.89
N VAL A 11 12.46 -3.60 -3.49
CA VAL A 11 12.41 -3.93 -4.92
C VAL A 11 12.64 -2.68 -5.76
N HIS A 12 11.99 -1.56 -5.42
CA HIS A 12 12.15 -0.28 -6.12
C HIS A 12 13.60 0.23 -6.06
N ALA A 13 14.26 0.14 -4.91
CA ALA A 13 15.64 0.57 -4.72
C ALA A 13 16.64 -0.23 -5.57
N ARG A 14 16.32 -1.50 -5.86
CA ARG A 14 17.14 -2.35 -6.76
C ARG A 14 16.80 -2.12 -8.22
N VAL A 15 15.52 -2.10 -8.55
CA VAL A 15 15.00 -1.98 -9.92
C VAL A 15 13.74 -1.12 -9.91
N PRO A 16 13.87 0.21 -10.09
CA PRO A 16 12.72 1.09 -10.15
C PRO A 16 11.95 0.85 -11.45
N THR A 17 10.64 0.73 -11.31
CA THR A 17 9.66 0.59 -12.40
C THR A 17 8.46 1.48 -12.13
N ASP A 18 7.68 1.79 -13.16
CA ASP A 18 6.43 2.55 -13.02
C ASP A 18 5.49 1.88 -12.01
N ILE A 19 5.40 0.55 -12.01
CA ILE A 19 4.60 -0.23 -11.06
C ILE A 19 5.09 0.00 -9.62
N THR A 20 6.39 -0.13 -9.36
CA THR A 20 6.91 0.09 -7.99
C THR A 20 6.78 1.55 -7.55
N THR A 21 6.87 2.51 -8.47
CA THR A 21 6.74 3.94 -8.19
C THR A 21 5.31 4.29 -7.79
N GLU A 22 4.34 3.85 -8.60
CA GLU A 22 2.90 4.03 -8.33
C GLU A 22 2.50 3.37 -7.01
N ALA A 23 3.03 2.18 -6.73
CA ALA A 23 2.78 1.49 -5.45
C ALA A 23 3.29 2.31 -4.26
N LEU A 24 4.53 2.84 -4.33
CA LEU A 24 5.09 3.67 -3.27
C LEU A 24 4.33 5.00 -3.11
N GLN A 25 3.88 5.61 -4.20
CA GLN A 25 3.09 6.84 -4.15
C GLN A 25 1.76 6.61 -3.38
N ARG A 26 1.00 5.57 -3.75
CA ARG A 26 -0.27 5.23 -3.09
C ARG A 26 -0.08 4.88 -1.61
N ILE A 27 1.00 4.19 -1.28
CA ILE A 27 1.37 3.91 0.12
C ILE A 27 1.74 5.21 0.87
N GLY A 28 2.44 6.13 0.20
CA GLY A 28 2.75 7.45 0.72
C GLY A 28 1.51 8.28 1.08
N GLU A 29 0.47 8.22 0.24
CA GLU A 29 -0.82 8.88 0.51
C GLU A 29 -1.50 8.34 1.78
N LEU A 30 -1.45 7.03 2.00
CA LEU A 30 -1.94 6.41 3.24
C LEU A 30 -1.17 6.91 4.47
N TYR A 31 0.16 7.03 4.37
CA TYR A 31 0.96 7.58 5.46
C TYR A 31 0.72 9.07 5.70
N ALA A 32 0.45 9.86 4.66
CA ALA A 32 0.09 11.25 4.81
C ALA A 32 -1.19 11.40 5.65
N ILE A 33 -2.22 10.60 5.38
CA ILE A 33 -3.46 10.60 6.16
C ILE A 33 -3.20 10.21 7.62
N GLU A 34 -2.41 9.16 7.86
CA GLU A 34 -2.06 8.73 9.23
C GLU A 34 -1.24 9.78 9.98
N ALA A 35 -0.38 10.53 9.28
CA ALA A 35 0.38 11.64 9.84
C ALA A 35 -0.50 12.84 10.17
N GLU A 36 -1.44 13.20 9.30
CA GLU A 36 -2.38 14.31 9.51
C GLU A 36 -3.26 14.10 10.75
N VAL A 37 -3.70 12.87 10.99
CA VAL A 37 -4.62 12.56 12.11
C VAL A 37 -3.87 12.23 13.40
N ARG A 38 -2.52 12.26 13.36
CA ARG A 38 -1.69 12.06 14.54
C ARG A 38 -1.91 13.23 15.50
N GLY A 39 -2.28 12.91 16.74
CA GLY A 39 -2.59 13.91 17.77
C GLY A 39 -4.07 14.34 17.81
N CYS A 40 -4.88 13.97 16.82
CA CYS A 40 -6.34 14.15 16.86
C CYS A 40 -7.01 13.20 17.86
N THR A 41 -8.28 13.44 18.19
CA THR A 41 -9.06 12.54 19.06
C THR A 41 -9.27 11.16 18.43
N ALA A 42 -9.63 10.17 19.26
CA ALA A 42 -9.91 8.83 18.76
C ALA A 42 -11.03 8.82 17.70
N GLU A 43 -12.10 9.60 17.89
CA GLU A 43 -13.18 9.70 16.90
C GLU A 43 -12.71 10.34 15.59
N GLN A 44 -11.93 11.41 15.66
CA GLN A 44 -11.39 12.07 14.46
C GLN A 44 -10.48 11.13 13.66
N ARG A 45 -9.61 10.38 14.35
CA ARG A 45 -8.77 9.35 13.69
C ARG A 45 -9.62 8.27 13.04
N LEU A 46 -10.65 7.78 13.74
CA LEU A 46 -11.54 6.76 13.20
C LEU A 46 -12.33 7.26 11.98
N ALA A 47 -12.87 8.47 12.06
CA ALA A 47 -13.62 9.10 10.97
C ALA A 47 -12.72 9.28 9.73
N ALA A 48 -11.51 9.81 9.91
CA ALA A 48 -10.57 10.00 8.81
C ALA A 48 -10.11 8.66 8.20
N ARG A 49 -9.87 7.62 9.02
CA ARG A 49 -9.54 6.30 8.48
C ARG A 49 -10.67 5.72 7.65
N LYS A 50 -11.92 5.80 8.14
CA LYS A 50 -13.09 5.29 7.40
C LYS A 50 -13.34 6.08 6.12
N ALA A 51 -13.26 7.41 6.17
CA ALA A 51 -13.60 8.27 5.05
C ALA A 51 -12.49 8.36 3.99
N ARG A 52 -11.22 8.20 4.38
CA ARG A 52 -10.06 8.49 3.51
C ARG A 52 -9.12 7.30 3.35
N ALA A 53 -8.63 6.73 4.45
CA ALA A 53 -7.64 5.66 4.37
C ALA A 53 -8.23 4.34 3.83
N ALA A 54 -9.45 3.98 4.23
CA ALA A 54 -10.12 2.75 3.80
C ALA A 54 -10.38 2.70 2.28
N PRO A 55 -10.97 3.72 1.63
CA PRO A 55 -11.15 3.69 0.17
C PRO A 55 -9.83 3.69 -0.60
N LEU A 56 -8.79 4.38 -0.10
CA LEU A 56 -7.46 4.33 -0.72
C LEU A 56 -6.81 2.95 -0.58
N MET A 57 -6.95 2.30 0.58
CA MET A 57 -6.46 0.94 0.79
C MET A 57 -7.14 -0.04 -0.19
N GLN A 58 -8.47 0.07 -0.36
CA GLN A 58 -9.20 -0.75 -1.32
C GLN A 58 -8.72 -0.49 -2.75
N SER A 59 -8.59 0.78 -3.14
CA SER A 59 -8.09 1.14 -4.48
C SER A 59 -6.68 0.60 -4.73
N LEU A 60 -5.79 0.67 -3.75
CA LEU A 60 -4.45 0.09 -3.82
C LEU A 60 -4.51 -1.43 -3.99
N TYR A 61 -5.35 -2.11 -3.21
CA TYR A 61 -5.52 -3.56 -3.32
C TYR A 61 -6.01 -3.96 -4.72
N ASP A 62 -7.08 -3.36 -5.21
CA ASP A 62 -7.66 -3.66 -6.54
C ASP A 62 -6.65 -3.40 -7.67
N TRP A 63 -5.88 -2.33 -7.55
CA TRP A 63 -4.82 -2.00 -8.49
C TRP A 63 -3.70 -3.03 -8.45
N ILE A 64 -3.22 -3.45 -7.27
CA ILE A 64 -2.22 -4.52 -7.13
C ILE A 64 -2.72 -5.81 -7.77
N GLN A 65 -3.98 -6.21 -7.50
CA GLN A 65 -4.57 -7.40 -8.13
C GLN A 65 -4.60 -7.30 -9.66
N THR A 66 -4.74 -6.09 -10.21
CA THR A 66 -4.69 -5.85 -11.65
C THR A 66 -3.27 -6.01 -12.18
N GLN A 67 -2.25 -5.46 -11.50
CA GLN A 67 -0.84 -5.63 -11.87
C GLN A 67 -0.39 -7.08 -11.76
N MET A 68 -0.88 -7.83 -10.76
CA MET A 68 -0.54 -9.25 -10.58
C MET A 68 -0.95 -10.14 -11.77
N LYS A 69 -1.89 -9.70 -12.61
CA LYS A 69 -2.28 -10.43 -13.84
C LYS A 69 -1.28 -10.25 -14.99
N THR A 70 -0.49 -9.17 -14.96
CA THR A 70 0.47 -8.83 -16.02
C THR A 70 1.90 -9.19 -15.63
N LEU A 71 2.19 -9.23 -14.32
CA LEU A 71 3.50 -9.60 -13.80
C LEU A 71 3.76 -11.10 -13.92
N SER A 72 5.00 -11.45 -14.28
CA SER A 72 5.46 -12.82 -14.14
C SER A 72 5.44 -13.22 -12.66
N ARG A 73 4.91 -14.42 -12.36
CA ARG A 73 4.85 -15.00 -11.00
C ARG A 73 6.20 -15.04 -10.28
N HIS A 74 7.29 -15.05 -11.04
CA HIS A 74 8.66 -15.15 -10.51
C HIS A 74 9.36 -13.80 -10.38
N SER A 75 8.73 -12.71 -10.84
CA SER A 75 9.28 -11.36 -10.69
C SER A 75 9.32 -10.95 -9.22
N ASP A 76 10.34 -10.18 -8.85
CA ASP A 76 10.48 -9.71 -7.48
C ASP A 76 9.35 -8.75 -7.08
N THR A 77 8.84 -7.97 -8.04
CA THR A 77 7.64 -7.13 -7.86
C THR A 77 6.40 -7.98 -7.49
N ALA A 78 6.15 -9.09 -8.19
CA ALA A 78 5.02 -9.96 -7.86
C ALA A 78 5.17 -10.58 -6.46
N LYS A 79 6.39 -10.98 -6.08
CA LYS A 79 6.66 -11.50 -4.72
C LYS A 79 6.46 -10.43 -3.64
N ALA A 80 6.84 -9.18 -3.91
CA ALA A 80 6.61 -8.06 -3.00
C ALA A 80 5.12 -7.73 -2.84
N PHE A 81 4.30 -7.97 -3.87
CA PHE A 81 2.85 -7.79 -3.83
C PHE A 81 2.08 -8.99 -3.28
N ALA A 82 2.66 -10.20 -3.27
CA ALA A 82 1.98 -11.41 -2.79
C ALA A 82 1.91 -11.53 -1.25
N ILE A 83 2.15 -10.46 -0.49
CA ILE A 83 2.09 -10.48 0.98
C ILE A 83 0.65 -10.82 1.41
N PRO A 84 0.45 -11.77 2.34
CA PRO A 84 -0.88 -12.15 2.78
C PRO A 84 -1.66 -10.95 3.35
N ALA A 85 -2.91 -10.78 2.93
CA ALA A 85 -3.81 -9.69 3.34
C ALA A 85 -3.88 -9.52 4.88
N GLU A 86 -3.86 -10.64 5.59
CA GLU A 86 -3.84 -10.77 7.05
C GLU A 86 -2.58 -10.16 7.72
N THR A 87 -1.47 -10.03 6.99
CA THR A 87 -0.22 -9.43 7.51
C THR A 87 -0.24 -7.90 7.47
N VAL A 88 -1.08 -7.31 6.61
CA VAL A 88 -1.00 -5.89 6.26
C VAL A 88 -2.29 -5.12 6.50
N GLY A 89 -3.39 -5.82 6.80
CA GLY A 89 -4.72 -5.25 7.00
C GLY A 89 -5.38 -4.87 5.68
N TRP A 90 -5.13 -5.64 4.62
CA TRP A 90 -5.86 -5.50 3.37
C TRP A 90 -7.32 -5.94 3.56
N PRO A 91 -8.27 -5.33 2.83
CA PRO A 91 -9.65 -5.79 2.81
C PRO A 91 -9.78 -7.22 2.28
#